data_AF-A0A6A7N3M6-F1
#
_entry.id   AF-A0A6A7N3M6-F1
#
_cell.length_a   1.000
_cell.length_b   1.000
_cell.length_c   1.000
_cell.angle_alpha   90.00
_cell.angle_beta   90.00
_cell.angle_gamma   90.00
#
_symmetry.space_group_name_H-M   'P 1'
#
loop_
_entity.id
_entity.type
_entity.pdbx_description
1 polymer ?
#
loop_
_entity_poly.entity_id
_entity_poly.type
_entity_poly.pdbx_seq_one_letter_code
_entity_poly.pdbx_strand_id
1 'polypeptide(L)'
;MDTQGRRIGRTTAARSRRRALPRQAIEPQSRRAGCLRLCGRLITDKLSLTERKRSLKEVTVRKCIRAAELPAFDAAPHLNNAVTIAAYLTDVLEAHDAGLLTAALGDVARAHGMAEIAEAAGITREALYKALRPGGAPRFDTIIRVCVAFDVRLVVQPA
;
A
#
# COMPACT_ATOMS: atom_id res chain seq x y z
N MET A 1 11.37 -18.50 -61.69
CA MET A 1 10.46 -19.65 -61.78
C MET A 1 10.38 -20.21 -60.38
N ASP A 2 9.36 -20.04 -59.56
CA ASP A 2 7.95 -19.65 -59.70
C ASP A 2 7.50 -19.08 -58.32
N THR A 3 7.06 -17.82 -58.22
CA THR A 3 5.67 -17.34 -58.09
C THR A 3 4.83 -17.85 -56.90
N GLN A 4 4.39 -16.85 -56.10
CA GLN A 4 3.11 -16.74 -55.36
C GLN A 4 2.94 -17.69 -54.15
N GLY A 5 2.50 -17.27 -52.95
CA GLY A 5 1.67 -16.16 -52.56
C GLY A 5 0.55 -16.70 -51.66
N ARG A 6 0.48 -16.30 -50.38
CA ARG A 6 -0.76 -16.33 -49.55
C ARG A 6 -0.52 -15.56 -48.25
N ARG A 7 -1.04 -14.34 -48.17
CA ARG A 7 -2.37 -13.94 -47.69
C ARG A 7 -2.38 -13.63 -46.18
N ILE A 8 -2.32 -12.33 -45.91
CA ILE A 8 -3.28 -11.55 -45.11
C ILE A 8 -4.14 -12.32 -44.09
N GLY A 9 -4.00 -11.89 -42.84
CA GLY A 9 -5.13 -11.59 -41.98
C GLY A 9 -5.35 -12.57 -40.83
N ARG A 10 -5.07 -12.10 -39.61
CA ARG A 10 -6.03 -12.06 -38.50
C ARG A 10 -5.50 -11.14 -37.40
N THR A 11 -5.95 -9.91 -37.47
CA THR A 11 -6.17 -9.03 -36.33
C THR A 11 -7.08 -9.76 -35.32
N THR A 12 -6.54 -10.15 -34.18
CA THR A 12 -7.34 -10.49 -33.00
C THR A 12 -6.86 -9.66 -31.82
N ALA A 13 -7.48 -8.50 -31.70
CA ALA A 13 -7.50 -7.71 -30.48
C ALA A 13 -8.10 -8.55 -29.34
N ALA A 14 -7.23 -9.15 -28.51
CA ALA A 14 -7.64 -9.80 -27.28
C ALA A 14 -7.85 -8.74 -26.19
N ARG A 15 -9.00 -8.08 -26.30
CA ARG A 15 -9.62 -7.19 -25.32
C ARG A 15 -9.98 -8.01 -24.07
N SER A 16 -9.06 -8.15 -23.11
CA SER A 16 -9.33 -8.79 -21.82
C SER A 16 -9.23 -7.78 -20.67
N ARG A 17 -10.34 -7.04 -20.54
CA ARG A 17 -11.02 -6.70 -19.29
C ARG A 17 -10.10 -6.32 -18.11
N ARG A 18 -9.85 -5.01 -18.00
CA ARG A 18 -9.66 -4.35 -16.71
C ARG A 18 -10.77 -4.82 -15.76
N ARG A 19 -10.42 -5.63 -14.77
CA ARG A 19 -11.29 -5.85 -13.61
C ARG A 19 -11.28 -4.56 -12.81
N ALA A 20 -12.21 -3.68 -13.13
CA ALA A 20 -12.58 -2.57 -12.26
C ALA A 20 -13.04 -3.19 -10.93
N LEU A 21 -12.26 -2.98 -9.87
CA LEU A 21 -12.71 -3.22 -8.51
C LEU A 21 -13.92 -2.31 -8.26
N PRO A 22 -15.07 -2.84 -7.83
CA PRO A 22 -16.24 -2.03 -7.59
C PRO A 22 -15.97 -1.12 -6.40
N ARG A 23 -16.00 0.19 -6.67
CA ARG A 23 -16.24 1.23 -5.66
C ARG A 23 -17.58 0.90 -5.01
N GLN A 24 -17.55 0.33 -3.81
CA GLN A 24 -18.76 0.15 -3.03
C GLN A 24 -19.26 1.53 -2.59
N ALA A 25 -20.23 2.03 -3.36
CA ALA A 25 -21.06 3.16 -3.00
C ALA A 25 -21.94 2.74 -1.83
N ILE A 26 -21.84 3.47 -0.72
CA ILE A 26 -22.71 3.29 0.44
C ILE A 26 -23.98 4.08 0.16
N GLU A 27 -25.08 3.38 -0.10
CA GLU A 27 -26.43 3.96 -0.23
C GLU A 27 -26.91 4.54 1.11
N PRO A 28 -27.55 5.73 1.12
CA PRO A 28 -28.26 6.21 2.29
C PRO A 28 -29.70 5.69 2.26
N GLN A 29 -30.02 4.74 3.14
CA GLN A 29 -31.40 4.32 3.36
C GLN A 29 -32.18 5.44 4.06
N SER A 30 -33.05 6.08 3.29
CA SER A 30 -34.09 7.00 3.77
C SER A 30 -35.44 6.30 3.77
N ARG A 31 -36.36 6.77 4.63
CA ARG A 31 -37.82 6.48 4.72
C ARG A 31 -38.14 5.24 5.57
N ARG A 32 -39.06 5.22 6.54
CA ARG A 32 -40.25 6.02 6.88
C ARG A 32 -40.60 5.77 8.36
N ALA A 33 -40.96 6.80 9.12
CA ALA A 33 -42.30 7.02 9.65
C ALA A 33 -42.94 5.83 10.39
N GLY A 34 -42.99 5.93 11.72
CA GLY A 34 -43.71 5.05 12.63
C GLY A 34 -44.05 5.79 13.91
N CYS A 35 -44.83 6.88 13.77
CA CYS A 35 -45.54 7.49 14.88
C CYS A 35 -46.69 6.54 15.25
N LEU A 36 -46.73 6.03 16.48
CA LEU A 36 -47.91 6.15 17.34
C LEU A 36 -47.65 5.47 18.69
N ARG A 37 -47.80 6.28 19.74
CA ARG A 37 -48.65 6.01 20.91
C ARG A 37 -48.60 4.59 21.47
N LEU A 38 -47.98 4.44 22.64
CA LEU A 38 -48.75 4.04 23.81
C LEU A 38 -48.19 4.71 25.07
N CYS A 39 -49.11 5.40 25.75
CA CYS A 39 -48.93 6.03 27.04
C CYS A 39 -48.79 4.98 28.14
N GLY A 40 -47.95 5.29 29.13
CA GLY A 40 -48.25 5.03 30.53
C GLY A 40 -47.82 3.67 31.09
N ARG A 41 -46.72 3.67 31.84
CA ARG A 41 -46.78 3.52 33.31
C ARG A 41 -45.38 3.64 33.90
N LEU A 42 -45.26 4.51 34.89
CA LEU A 42 -44.07 4.69 35.71
C LEU A 42 -43.72 3.38 36.41
N ILE A 43 -42.50 2.88 36.19
CA ILE A 43 -41.80 2.05 37.17
C ILE A 43 -40.34 2.50 37.17
N THR A 44 -39.90 2.77 38.40
CA THR A 44 -38.57 3.15 38.84
C THR A 44 -37.45 2.34 38.21
N ASP A 45 -36.50 3.02 37.59
CA ASP A 45 -35.09 2.62 37.70
C ASP A 45 -34.21 3.86 37.73
N LYS A 46 -33.53 4.02 38.87
CA LYS A 46 -32.41 4.95 39.06
C LYS A 46 -31.18 4.46 38.27
N LEU A 47 -31.33 4.08 37.01
CA LEU A 47 -30.21 3.92 36.10
C LEU A 47 -29.92 5.28 35.44
N SER A 48 -29.05 6.02 36.12
CA SER A 48 -27.88 6.64 35.49
C SER A 48 -28.14 7.49 34.23
N LEU A 49 -28.72 8.68 34.44
CA LEU A 49 -28.46 9.85 33.55
C LEU A 49 -26.94 10.09 33.33
N THR A 50 -26.10 9.54 34.21
CA THR A 50 -24.64 9.46 34.10
C THR A 50 -24.15 8.48 33.02
N GLU A 51 -24.80 7.34 32.79
CA GLU A 51 -24.36 6.34 31.79
C GLU A 51 -24.68 6.78 30.36
N ARG A 52 -25.85 7.41 30.13
CA ARG A 52 -26.19 7.97 28.82
C ARG A 52 -25.32 9.17 28.44
N LYS A 53 -24.93 10.02 29.40
CA LYS A 53 -23.97 11.12 29.18
C LYS A 53 -22.53 10.61 28.96
N ARG A 54 -22.18 9.44 29.52
CA ARG A 54 -20.88 8.78 29.29
C ARG A 54 -20.78 8.23 27.87
N SER A 55 -21.84 7.57 27.39
CA SER A 55 -21.91 7.06 26.03
C SER A 55 -21.92 8.16 24.96
N LEU A 56 -22.60 9.30 25.18
CA LEU A 56 -22.53 10.44 24.24
C LEU A 56 -21.20 11.21 24.31
N LYS A 57 -20.49 11.21 25.45
CA LYS A 57 -19.13 11.76 25.53
C LYS A 57 -18.12 10.90 24.76
N GLU A 58 -18.28 9.58 24.71
CA GLU A 58 -17.39 8.71 23.94
C GLU A 58 -17.59 8.81 22.42
N VAL A 59 -18.82 9.07 21.94
CA VAL A 59 -19.10 9.13 20.49
C VAL A 59 -18.80 10.52 19.89
N THR A 60 -18.64 11.57 20.70
CA THR A 60 -18.55 12.96 20.21
C THR A 60 -17.26 13.69 20.57
N VAL A 61 -16.14 12.99 20.74
CA VAL A 61 -14.82 13.63 20.71
C VAL A 61 -14.16 13.31 19.37
N ARG A 62 -14.60 13.99 18.31
CA ARG A 62 -13.74 14.15 17.13
C ARG A 62 -12.65 15.14 17.53
N LYS A 63 -11.55 14.63 18.06
CA LYS A 63 -10.33 15.42 18.18
C LYS A 63 -9.92 15.85 16.77
N CYS A 64 -10.06 17.12 16.45
CA CYS A 64 -9.47 17.70 15.24
C CYS A 64 -7.95 17.67 15.42
N ILE A 65 -7.30 16.65 14.89
CA ILE A 65 -5.84 16.54 14.92
C ILE A 65 -5.30 17.53 13.89
N ARG A 66 -4.36 18.38 14.30
CA ARG A 66 -3.66 19.27 13.36
C ARG A 66 -2.79 18.41 12.45
N ALA A 67 -2.72 18.72 11.15
CA ALA A 67 -1.92 17.95 10.21
C ALA A 67 -0.44 17.79 10.64
N ALA A 68 0.10 18.78 11.35
CA ALA A 68 1.47 18.76 11.90
C ALA A 68 1.67 17.81 13.10
N GLU A 69 0.59 17.35 13.74
CA GLU A 69 0.65 16.40 14.87
C GLU A 69 0.55 14.94 14.40
N LEU A 70 0.43 14.71 13.10
CA LEU A 70 0.42 13.36 12.54
C LEU A 70 1.83 12.77 12.61
N PRO A 71 1.96 11.48 12.98
CA PRO A 71 3.24 10.80 12.91
C PRO A 71 3.74 10.76 11.46
N ALA A 72 5.06 10.77 11.29
CA ALA A 72 5.68 10.56 9.99
C ALA A 72 5.26 9.20 9.43
N PHE A 73 4.95 9.17 8.13
CA PHE A 73 4.60 7.94 7.45
C PHE A 73 5.83 7.03 7.34
N ASP A 74 5.67 5.76 7.72
CA ASP A 74 6.69 4.71 7.58
C ASP A 74 6.13 3.62 6.65
N ALA A 75 6.80 3.37 5.53
CA ALA A 75 6.40 2.37 4.55
C ALA A 75 6.80 0.95 4.96
N ALA A 76 7.82 0.78 5.81
CA ALA A 76 8.40 -0.51 6.15
C ALA A 76 7.37 -1.56 6.65
N PRO A 77 6.40 -1.24 7.53
CA PRO A 77 5.43 -2.22 8.04
C PRO A 77 4.50 -2.82 6.98
N HIS A 78 4.40 -2.18 5.81
CA HIS A 78 3.49 -2.58 4.73
C HIS A 78 4.18 -3.45 3.66
N LEU A 79 5.51 -3.57 3.71
CA LEU A 79 6.34 -4.22 2.70
C LEU A 79 6.63 -5.69 3.04
N ASN A 80 5.58 -6.47 3.32
CA ASN A 80 5.72 -7.86 3.77
C ASN A 80 5.65 -8.90 2.63
N ASN A 81 5.20 -8.48 1.45
CA ASN A 81 4.97 -9.37 0.30
C ASN A 81 5.78 -8.89 -0.91
N ALA A 82 6.36 -9.83 -1.67
CA ALA A 82 7.09 -9.53 -2.90
C ALA A 82 6.28 -8.71 -3.92
N VAL A 83 4.97 -8.96 -4.02
CA VAL A 83 4.06 -8.20 -4.90
C VAL A 83 3.99 -6.73 -4.49
N THR A 84 3.90 -6.44 -3.19
CA THR A 84 3.84 -5.08 -2.67
C THR A 84 5.17 -4.36 -2.87
N ILE A 85 6.29 -5.07 -2.65
CA ILE A 85 7.64 -4.53 -2.86
C ILE A 85 7.85 -4.17 -4.32
N ALA A 86 7.45 -5.04 -5.26
CA ALA A 86 7.57 -4.79 -6.69
C ALA A 86 6.75 -3.57 -7.14
N ALA A 87 5.52 -3.43 -6.64
CA ALA A 87 4.69 -2.25 -6.91
C ALA A 87 5.35 -0.97 -6.34
N TYR A 88 5.79 -1.00 -5.08
CA TYR A 88 6.45 0.13 -4.44
C TYR A 88 7.72 0.57 -5.18
N LEU A 89 8.59 -0.37 -5.56
CA LEU A 89 9.81 -0.06 -6.29
C LEU A 89 9.52 0.46 -7.70
N THR A 90 8.44 0.00 -8.34
CA THR A 90 8.02 0.50 -9.66
C THR A 90 7.56 1.96 -9.55
N ASP A 91 6.71 2.29 -8.58
CA ASP A 91 6.27 3.66 -8.33
C ASP A 91 7.46 4.60 -8.05
N VAL A 92 8.47 4.12 -7.30
CA VAL A 92 9.69 4.90 -7.02
C VAL A 92 10.56 5.07 -8.27
N LEU A 93 10.66 4.06 -9.13
CA LEU A 93 11.41 4.15 -10.39
C LEU A 93 10.76 5.12 -11.38
N GLU A 94 9.43 5.26 -11.37
CA GLU A 94 8.70 6.26 -12.17
C GLU A 94 9.03 7.70 -11.75
N ALA A 95 9.43 7.94 -10.50
CA ALA A 95 9.86 9.26 -10.03
C ALA A 95 11.25 9.67 -10.56
N HIS A 96 11.99 8.76 -11.21
CA HIS A 96 13.31 9.00 -11.82
C HIS A 96 14.38 9.59 -10.86
N ASP A 97 14.30 9.30 -9.57
CA ASP A 97 15.26 9.76 -8.55
C ASP A 97 16.01 8.59 -7.91
N ALA A 98 17.34 8.57 -8.08
CA ALA A 98 18.23 7.56 -7.51
C ALA A 98 18.32 7.62 -5.98
N GLY A 99 18.17 8.80 -5.38
CA GLY A 99 18.16 8.99 -3.93
C GLY A 99 16.92 8.35 -3.31
N LEU A 100 15.76 8.58 -3.92
CA LEU A 100 14.50 7.92 -3.52
C LEU A 100 14.57 6.41 -3.69
N LEU A 101 15.14 5.91 -4.79
CA LEU A 101 15.34 4.46 -4.98
C LEU A 101 16.19 3.86 -3.86
N THR A 102 17.26 4.54 -3.46
CA THR A 102 18.15 4.07 -2.39
C THR A 102 17.43 4.04 -1.04
N ALA A 103 16.64 5.09 -0.73
CA ALA A 103 15.83 5.14 0.47
C ALA A 103 14.77 4.01 0.49
N ALA A 104 14.08 3.80 -0.63
CA ALA A 104 13.07 2.76 -0.77
C ALA A 104 13.65 1.35 -0.59
N LEU A 105 14.84 1.07 -1.14
CA LEU A 105 15.55 -0.19 -0.89
C LEU A 105 15.93 -0.36 0.59
N GLY A 106 16.26 0.75 1.27
CA GLY A 106 16.48 0.78 2.71
C GLY A 106 15.22 0.42 3.52
N ASP A 107 14.07 0.95 3.13
CA ASP A 107 12.78 0.66 3.78
C ASP A 107 12.40 -0.82 3.63
N VAL A 108 12.55 -1.37 2.42
CA VAL A 108 12.30 -2.79 2.14
C VAL A 108 13.26 -3.68 2.95
N ALA A 109 14.55 -3.35 2.96
CA ALA A 109 15.53 -4.09 3.74
C ALA A 109 15.27 -4.02 5.26
N ARG A 110 14.72 -2.91 5.75
CA ARG A 110 14.31 -2.75 7.16
C ARG A 110 13.09 -3.59 7.50
N ALA A 111 12.15 -3.75 6.57
CA ALA A 111 10.95 -4.56 6.75
C ALA A 111 11.27 -6.06 6.93
N HIS A 112 12.22 -6.58 6.16
CA HIS A 112 12.61 -7.99 6.19
C HIS A 112 13.75 -8.32 7.17
N GLY A 113 14.61 -7.34 7.48
CA GLY A 113 15.75 -7.54 8.36
C GLY A 113 17.08 -7.50 7.61
N MET A 114 17.94 -6.56 7.99
CA MET A 114 19.20 -6.28 7.29
C MET A 114 20.21 -7.45 7.29
N ALA A 115 20.20 -8.28 8.33
CA ALA A 115 21.14 -9.39 8.44
C ALA A 115 20.82 -10.50 7.43
N GLU A 116 19.55 -10.92 7.37
CA GLU A 116 19.08 -11.98 6.47
C GLU A 116 19.28 -11.59 5.00
N ILE A 117 19.01 -10.32 4.68
CA ILE A 117 19.19 -9.81 3.31
C ILE A 117 20.66 -9.69 2.92
N ALA A 118 21.54 -9.31 3.85
CA ALA A 118 22.98 -9.27 3.58
C ALA A 118 23.51 -10.66 3.24
N GLU A 119 23.08 -11.68 3.98
CA GLU A 119 23.43 -13.08 3.73
C GLU A 119 22.87 -13.57 2.39
N ALA A 120 21.58 -13.34 2.12
CA ALA A 120 20.95 -13.73 0.85
C ALA A 120 21.55 -13.03 -0.36
N ALA A 121 21.90 -11.75 -0.24
CA ALA A 121 22.58 -10.99 -1.30
C ALA A 121 24.06 -11.36 -1.45
N GLY A 122 24.67 -12.02 -0.44
CA GLY A 122 26.09 -12.35 -0.38
C GLY A 122 27.01 -11.13 -0.15
N ILE A 123 26.50 -10.09 0.51
CA ILE A 123 27.21 -8.82 0.74
C ILE A 123 27.48 -8.67 2.24
N THR A 124 28.60 -8.06 2.61
CA THR A 124 28.86 -7.78 4.04
C THR A 124 27.81 -6.81 4.58
N ARG A 125 27.42 -6.99 5.85
CA ARG A 125 26.45 -6.11 6.54
C ARG A 125 26.88 -4.64 6.48
N GLU A 126 28.18 -4.38 6.62
CA GLU A 126 28.77 -3.04 6.55
C GLU A 126 28.59 -2.39 5.18
N ALA A 127 28.81 -3.14 4.11
CA ALA A 127 28.62 -2.65 2.75
C ALA A 127 27.14 -2.38 2.46
N LEU A 128 26.24 -3.25 2.93
CA LEU A 128 24.79 -3.04 2.82
C LEU A 128 24.34 -1.77 3.55
N TYR A 129 24.79 -1.55 4.78
CA TYR A 129 24.49 -0.32 5.54
C TYR A 129 25.04 0.93 4.87
N LYS A 130 26.26 0.88 4.34
CA LYS A 130 26.87 2.02 3.64
C LYS A 130 26.14 2.34 2.33
N ALA A 131 25.63 1.32 1.66
CA ALA A 131 24.90 1.44 0.40
C ALA A 131 23.49 2.01 0.59
N LEU A 132 22.76 1.58 1.63
CA LEU A 132 21.35 1.92 1.85
C LEU A 132 21.10 3.12 2.79
N ARG A 133 22.16 3.76 3.30
CA ARG A 133 22.00 4.98 4.11
C ARG A 133 21.43 6.13 3.27
N PRO A 134 20.74 7.11 3.89
CA PRO A 134 20.36 8.34 3.19
C PRO A 134 21.61 9.02 2.58
N GLY A 135 21.56 9.30 1.28
CA GLY A 135 22.70 9.82 0.52
C GLY A 135 23.78 8.80 0.17
N GLY A 136 23.51 7.50 0.35
CA GLY A 136 24.31 6.41 -0.19
C GLY A 136 24.20 6.35 -1.72
N ALA A 137 25.28 5.96 -2.38
CA ALA A 137 25.32 5.70 -3.82
C ALA A 137 25.68 4.23 -4.06
N PRO A 138 24.70 3.31 -4.02
CA PRO A 138 24.95 1.89 -4.30
C PRO A 138 25.40 1.71 -5.76
N ARG A 139 26.33 0.78 -5.99
CA ARG A 139 26.63 0.34 -7.36
C ARG A 139 25.45 -0.46 -7.90
N PHE A 140 25.23 -0.41 -9.21
CA PHE A 140 24.13 -1.15 -9.85
C PHE A 140 24.19 -2.67 -9.59
N ASP A 141 25.39 -3.25 -9.51
CA ASP A 141 25.59 -4.65 -9.10
C ASP A 141 24.96 -4.96 -7.74
N THR A 142 25.18 -4.07 -6.75
CA THR A 142 24.60 -4.19 -5.41
C THR A 142 23.07 -4.13 -5.47
N ILE A 143 22.51 -3.24 -6.30
CA ILE A 143 21.06 -3.10 -6.46
C ILE A 143 20.46 -4.40 -6.99
N ILE A 144 21.04 -4.98 -8.05
CA ILE A 144 20.56 -6.25 -8.61
C ILE A 144 20.58 -7.36 -7.56
N ARG A 145 21.69 -7.51 -6.82
CA ARG A 145 21.83 -8.55 -5.79
C ARG A 145 20.80 -8.40 -4.67
N VAL A 146 20.53 -7.16 -4.25
CA VAL A 146 19.51 -6.84 -3.26
C VAL A 146 18.10 -7.12 -3.81
N CYS A 147 17.81 -6.78 -5.06
CA CYS A 147 16.53 -7.14 -5.70
C CYS A 147 16.32 -8.65 -5.75
N VAL A 148 17.35 -9.42 -6.10
CA VAL A 148 17.29 -10.90 -6.10
C VAL A 148 17.06 -11.45 -4.69
N ALA A 149 17.67 -10.85 -3.66
CA ALA A 149 17.44 -11.24 -2.27
C ALA A 149 15.99 -11.04 -1.80
N PHE A 150 15.26 -10.09 -2.40
CA PHE A 150 13.83 -9.86 -2.14
C PHE A 150 12.89 -10.65 -3.05
N ASP A 151 13.42 -11.55 -3.89
CA ASP A 151 12.65 -12.28 -4.92
C ASP A 151 11.93 -11.34 -5.90
N VAL A 152 12.53 -10.17 -6.19
CA VAL A 152 12.01 -9.21 -7.19
C VAL A 152 12.96 -9.06 -8.36
N ARG A 153 12.40 -8.75 -9.53
CA ARG A 153 13.16 -8.55 -10.77
C ARG A 153 12.84 -7.21 -11.39
N LEU A 154 13.86 -6.52 -11.89
CA LEU A 154 13.69 -5.29 -12.66
C LEU A 154 13.32 -5.63 -14.11
N VAL A 155 12.31 -4.96 -14.65
CA VAL A 155 11.80 -5.19 -16.01
C VAL A 155 11.90 -3.89 -16.80
N VAL A 156 12.46 -3.98 -18.02
CA VAL A 156 12.50 -2.86 -18.96
C VAL A 156 11.22 -2.85 -19.77
N GLN A 157 10.53 -1.71 -19.78
CA GLN A 157 9.32 -1.49 -20.56
C GLN A 157 9.56 -0.37 -21.59
N PRO A 158 8.94 -0.42 -22.78
CA PRO A 158 8.96 0.70 -23.70
C PRO A 158 8.25 1.91 -23.07
N ALA A 159 8.79 3.11 -23.32
CA ALA A 159 8.22 4.38 -22.87
C ALA A 159 6.94 4.75 -23.65
#